data_AF-A0A440K2F9-F1
#
_entry.id   AF-A0A440K2F9-F1
#
_cell.length_a   1.000
_cell.length_b   1.000
_cell.length_c   1.000
_cell.angle_alpha   90.00
_cell.angle_beta   90.00
_cell.angle_gamma   90.00
#
_symmetry.space_group_name_H-M   'P 1'
#
loop_
_entity.id
_entity.type
_entity.pdbx_description
1 polymer ?
#
loop_
_entity_poly.entity_id
_entity_poly.type
_entity_poly.pdbx_seq_one_letter_code
_entity_poly.pdbx_strand_id
1 'polypeptide(L)'
;MFGGPFAGFLWIGSGKWAVISLVAISAAGFAICYVGFPVLPGVDLATPASLFSIVVAVLSAALVVPFAGRFKPGRWYSHGASVLVLAFVTSYLAAFVIRSSLFQPFSMPSGSMEPTLELGDYFFVSKAAYGYGRYSAPFGLLPIEGRIWGGVPKRGDVVVFRSQNNSDIDYVKRIIGLPGDRIQMIGGLLHINGIAVKLENIGEYSSEEVQSAKLQRETLPEGISYSVIDLSDNSVGDNTREFLVPAGEYFMLGENRDNSNDSRFQMGTVPYENLVGKAVRLYWNSRGIDYSSRQTLGSPVSK
;
A
#
# COMPACT_ATOMS: atom_id res chain seq x y z
N MET A 1 -22.11 12.77 7.30
CA MET A 1 -22.74 14.04 6.93
C MET A 1 -23.15 13.94 5.47
N PHE A 2 -24.44 13.67 5.20
CA PHE A 2 -24.89 13.21 3.89
C PHE A 2 -24.78 14.30 2.82
N GLY A 3 -23.91 14.05 1.84
CA GLY A 3 -24.11 14.52 0.46
C GLY A 3 -23.42 15.81 0.02
N GLY A 4 -22.84 16.61 0.92
CA GLY A 4 -22.10 17.83 0.57
C GLY A 4 -22.86 18.74 -0.41
N PRO A 5 -22.16 19.56 -1.22
CA PRO A 5 -22.81 20.42 -2.21
C PRO A 5 -23.56 19.61 -3.29
N PHE A 6 -23.19 18.35 -3.55
CA PHE A 6 -23.91 17.47 -4.48
C PHE A 6 -25.37 17.27 -4.08
N ALA A 7 -25.64 16.84 -2.84
CA ALA A 7 -27.00 16.63 -2.36
C ALA A 7 -27.77 17.95 -2.22
N GLY A 8 -27.09 19.03 -1.82
CA GLY A 8 -27.70 20.36 -1.75
C GLY A 8 -28.18 20.86 -3.12
N PHE A 9 -27.38 20.67 -4.17
CA PHE A 9 -27.79 21.03 -5.53
C PHE A 9 -28.88 20.12 -6.10
N LEU A 10 -28.88 18.82 -5.75
CA LEU A 10 -30.00 17.93 -6.10
C LEU A 10 -31.30 18.39 -5.44
N TRP A 11 -31.25 18.75 -4.15
CA TRP A 11 -32.41 19.20 -3.37
C TRP A 11 -33.08 20.43 -3.97
N ILE A 12 -32.30 21.42 -4.42
CA ILE A 12 -32.85 22.62 -5.06
C ILE A 12 -33.23 22.39 -6.54
N GLY A 13 -33.14 21.17 -7.07
CA GLY A 13 -33.51 20.83 -8.45
C GLY A 13 -32.45 21.14 -9.52
N SER A 14 -31.24 21.53 -9.11
CA SER A 14 -30.16 21.98 -9.99
C SER A 14 -29.21 20.84 -10.37
N GLY A 15 -29.63 20.00 -11.32
CA GLY A 15 -28.87 18.80 -11.71
C GLY A 15 -27.48 19.09 -12.29
N LYS A 16 -27.33 20.18 -13.07
CA LYS A 16 -26.03 20.56 -13.66
C LYS A 16 -24.98 20.86 -12.58
N TRP A 17 -25.35 21.68 -11.58
CA TRP A 17 -24.47 22.05 -10.49
C TRP A 17 -24.21 20.89 -9.52
N ALA A 18 -25.18 20.00 -9.35
CA ALA A 18 -24.97 18.75 -8.63
C ALA A 18 -23.83 17.94 -9.28
N VAL A 19 -23.92 17.65 -10.59
CA VAL A 19 -22.89 16.88 -11.30
C VAL A 19 -21.52 17.57 -11.24
N ILE A 20 -21.45 18.89 -11.47
CA ILE A 20 -20.20 19.65 -11.38
C ILE A 20 -19.57 19.50 -9.99
N SER A 21 -20.36 19.67 -8.92
CA SER A 21 -19.87 19.56 -7.55
C SER A 21 -19.39 18.14 -7.21
N LEU A 22 -20.08 17.11 -7.71
CA LEU A 22 -19.66 15.71 -7.54
C LEU A 22 -18.31 15.46 -8.21
N VAL A 23 -18.17 15.85 -9.48
CA VAL A 23 -16.91 15.68 -10.23
C VAL A 23 -15.76 16.42 -9.56
N ALA A 24 -15.99 17.67 -9.14
CA ALA A 24 -14.96 18.48 -8.48
C ALA A 24 -14.50 17.87 -7.15
N ILE A 25 -15.43 17.40 -6.31
CA ILE A 25 -15.10 16.77 -5.02
C ILE A 25 -14.37 15.44 -5.24
N SER A 26 -14.85 14.61 -6.18
CA SER A 26 -14.21 13.34 -6.52
C SER A 26 -12.80 13.55 -7.08
N ALA A 27 -12.60 14.54 -7.96
CA ALA A 27 -11.29 14.88 -8.52
C ALA A 27 -10.34 15.41 -7.43
N ALA A 28 -10.81 16.28 -6.54
CA ALA A 28 -10.01 16.79 -5.42
C ALA A 28 -9.63 15.65 -4.45
N GLY A 29 -10.58 14.77 -4.10
CA GLY A 29 -10.31 13.58 -3.29
C GLY A 29 -9.27 12.67 -3.94
N PHE A 30 -9.41 12.39 -5.24
CA PHE A 30 -8.45 11.59 -5.99
C PHE A 30 -7.06 12.25 -6.04
N ALA A 31 -6.99 13.57 -6.26
CA ALA A 31 -5.75 14.32 -6.27
C ALA A 31 -5.06 14.29 -4.89
N ILE A 32 -5.80 14.44 -3.79
CA ILE A 32 -5.26 14.32 -2.43
C ILE A 32 -4.72 12.91 -2.18
N CYS A 33 -5.44 11.87 -2.61
CA CYS A 33 -4.96 10.49 -2.51
C CYS A 33 -3.72 10.21 -3.37
N TYR A 34 -3.61 10.83 -4.55
CA TYR A 34 -2.54 10.54 -5.53
C TYR A 34 -1.27 11.39 -5.31
N VAL A 35 -1.42 12.69 -5.03
CA VAL A 35 -0.30 13.59 -4.68
C VAL A 35 0.30 13.22 -3.32
N GLY A 36 -0.46 12.44 -2.54
CA GLY A 36 -0.21 12.20 -1.14
C GLY A 36 -0.75 13.38 -0.35
N PHE A 37 -1.45 13.10 0.74
CA PHE A 37 -1.63 14.11 1.77
C PHE A 37 -0.22 14.63 2.10
N PRO A 38 0.06 15.96 2.11
CA PRO A 38 1.36 16.46 2.49
C PRO A 38 1.63 15.93 3.88
N VAL A 39 2.52 14.96 3.93
CA VAL A 39 2.81 14.28 5.17
C VAL A 39 3.63 15.26 5.96
N LEU A 40 3.04 15.76 7.04
CA LEU A 40 3.74 16.58 8.00
C LEU A 40 4.22 15.62 9.10
N PRO A 41 5.53 15.30 9.15
CA PRO A 41 6.07 14.44 10.20
C PRO A 41 5.68 15.00 11.57
N GLY A 42 5.12 14.16 12.45
CA GLY A 42 4.75 14.55 13.82
C GLY A 42 3.42 15.28 14.01
N VAL A 43 2.59 15.43 12.96
CA VAL A 43 1.25 16.05 13.09
C VAL A 43 0.17 14.98 13.25
N ASP A 44 -0.61 15.05 14.33
CA ASP A 44 -1.83 14.24 14.50
C ASP A 44 -2.89 14.67 13.47
N LEU A 45 -3.22 13.75 12.56
CA LEU A 45 -4.21 13.96 11.51
C LEU A 45 -5.66 13.74 11.98
N ALA A 46 -5.90 13.16 13.16
CA ALA A 46 -7.24 12.91 13.67
C ALA A 46 -8.03 14.21 13.93
N THR A 47 -7.33 15.22 14.46
CA THR A 47 -7.91 16.53 14.76
C THR A 47 -8.30 17.29 13.46
N PRO A 48 -7.41 17.44 12.46
CA PRO A 48 -7.78 17.97 11.13
C PRO A 48 -8.91 17.19 10.45
N ALA A 49 -8.90 15.85 10.53
CA ALA A 49 -9.93 15.00 9.92
C ALA A 49 -11.31 15.23 10.55
N SER A 50 -11.37 15.49 11.86
CA SER A 50 -12.62 15.81 12.56
C SER A 50 -13.16 17.19 12.13
N LEU A 51 -12.28 18.19 12.01
CA LEU A 51 -12.63 19.54 11.54
C LEU A 51 -13.06 19.57 10.08
N PHE A 52 -12.54 18.64 9.26
CA PHE A 52 -12.88 18.53 7.84
C PHE A 52 -14.39 18.41 7.60
N SER A 53 -15.10 17.66 8.46
CA SER A 53 -16.54 17.47 8.34
C SER A 53 -17.32 18.80 8.48
N ILE A 54 -16.89 19.66 9.41
CA ILE A 54 -17.47 20.98 9.64
C ILE A 54 -17.18 21.90 8.46
N VAL A 55 -15.94 21.89 7.96
CA VAL A 55 -15.53 22.69 6.79
C VAL A 55 -16.37 22.32 5.56
N VAL A 56 -16.55 21.02 5.29
CA VAL A 56 -17.37 20.53 4.17
C VAL A 56 -18.83 20.99 4.33
N ALA A 57 -19.37 20.98 5.55
CA ALA A 57 -20.73 21.46 5.83
C ALA A 57 -20.89 22.95 5.52
N VAL A 58 -19.98 23.77 6.02
CA VAL A 58 -19.99 25.22 5.84
C VAL A 58 -19.83 25.58 4.36
N LEU A 59 -18.89 24.94 3.66
CA LEU A 59 -18.69 25.11 2.22
C LEU A 59 -19.93 24.69 1.43
N SER A 60 -20.55 23.57 1.79
CA SER A 60 -21.80 23.12 1.15
C SER A 60 -22.91 24.16 1.30
N ALA A 61 -23.11 24.70 2.50
CA ALA A 61 -24.11 25.74 2.74
C ALA A 61 -23.79 27.02 1.94
N ALA A 62 -22.54 27.48 1.98
CA ALA A 62 -22.10 28.68 1.27
C ALA A 62 -22.28 28.58 -0.26
N LEU A 63 -22.09 27.40 -0.85
CA LEU A 63 -22.26 27.17 -2.28
C LEU A 63 -23.73 27.02 -2.70
N VAL A 64 -24.56 26.39 -1.86
CA VAL A 64 -25.93 26.00 -2.23
C VAL A 64 -26.96 27.07 -1.87
N VAL A 65 -26.86 27.70 -0.70
CA VAL A 65 -27.85 28.66 -0.19
C VAL A 65 -28.08 29.85 -1.12
N PRO A 66 -27.07 30.47 -1.77
CA PRO A 66 -27.29 31.57 -2.72
C PRO A 66 -28.16 31.21 -3.93
N PHE A 67 -28.27 29.92 -4.23
CA PHE A 67 -29.07 29.40 -5.34
C PHE A 67 -30.44 28.85 -4.90
N ALA A 68 -30.67 28.66 -3.60
CA ALA A 68 -31.89 28.05 -3.08
C ALA A 68 -33.16 28.84 -3.46
N GLY A 69 -33.07 30.18 -3.51
CA GLY A 69 -34.20 31.04 -3.92
C GLY A 69 -34.45 31.09 -5.43
N ARG A 70 -33.51 30.60 -6.27
CA ARG A 70 -33.59 30.71 -7.73
C ARG A 70 -34.24 29.51 -8.42
N PHE A 71 -34.35 28.38 -7.73
CA PHE A 71 -34.83 27.14 -8.31
C PHE A 71 -36.03 26.60 -7.55
N LYS A 72 -37.04 26.13 -8.28
CA LYS A 72 -38.19 25.43 -7.71
C LYS A 72 -37.99 23.92 -7.89
N PRO A 73 -38.00 23.11 -6.81
CA PRO A 73 -37.84 21.67 -6.92
C PRO A 73 -39.09 21.05 -7.55
N GLY A 74 -39.03 20.80 -8.86
CA GLY A 74 -40.13 20.17 -9.63
C GLY A 74 -39.70 18.93 -10.40
N ARG A 75 -38.48 18.42 -10.17
CA ARG A 75 -37.91 17.30 -10.90
C ARG A 75 -37.93 16.03 -10.05
N TRP A 76 -38.00 14.86 -10.69
CA TRP A 76 -38.09 13.57 -9.98
C TRP A 76 -36.95 13.36 -8.97
N TYR A 77 -35.74 13.84 -9.29
CA TYR A 77 -34.56 13.69 -8.45
C TYR A 77 -34.46 14.68 -7.28
N SER A 78 -35.29 15.72 -7.24
CA SER A 78 -35.26 16.73 -6.16
C SER A 78 -36.18 16.40 -4.97
N HIS A 79 -36.85 15.25 -5.02
CA HIS A 79 -37.63 14.75 -3.88
C HIS A 79 -36.69 14.21 -2.81
N GLY A 80 -37.01 14.43 -1.52
CA GLY A 80 -36.11 14.07 -0.42
C GLY A 80 -35.66 12.60 -0.44
N ALA A 81 -36.56 11.66 -0.75
CA ALA A 81 -36.20 10.24 -0.89
C ALA A 81 -35.21 10.00 -2.05
N SER A 82 -35.44 10.60 -3.22
CA SER A 82 -34.54 10.50 -4.38
C SER A 82 -33.16 11.08 -4.09
N VAL A 83 -33.10 12.23 -3.40
CA VAL A 83 -31.84 12.87 -2.99
C VAL A 83 -31.06 11.96 -2.05
N LEU A 84 -31.72 11.37 -1.05
CA LEU A 84 -31.09 10.45 -0.13
C LEU A 84 -30.53 9.23 -0.87
N VAL A 85 -31.34 8.57 -1.71
CA VAL A 85 -30.91 7.40 -2.48
C VAL A 85 -29.73 7.74 -3.39
N LEU A 86 -29.80 8.83 -4.15
CA LEU A 86 -28.72 9.25 -5.04
C LEU A 86 -27.44 9.57 -4.28
N ALA A 87 -27.53 10.28 -3.15
CA ALA A 87 -26.39 10.58 -2.30
C ALA A 87 -25.76 9.32 -1.70
N PHE A 88 -26.56 8.37 -1.26
CA PHE A 88 -26.08 7.07 -0.77
C PHE A 88 -25.37 6.30 -1.88
N VAL A 89 -26.01 6.12 -3.03
CA VAL A 89 -25.46 5.34 -4.15
C VAL A 89 -24.16 5.96 -4.66
N THR A 90 -24.12 7.29 -4.87
CA THR A 90 -22.88 7.94 -5.34
C THR A 90 -21.77 7.90 -4.30
N SER A 91 -22.09 8.01 -3.02
CA SER A 91 -21.09 7.90 -1.94
C SER A 91 -20.51 6.49 -1.84
N TYR A 92 -21.36 5.46 -1.91
CA TYR A 92 -20.90 4.07 -1.93
C TYR A 92 -20.12 3.73 -3.20
N LEU A 93 -20.56 4.23 -4.36
CA LEU A 93 -19.84 4.05 -5.61
C LEU A 93 -18.49 4.75 -5.59
N ALA A 94 -18.40 5.98 -5.09
CA ALA A 94 -17.14 6.69 -4.91
C ALA A 94 -16.21 5.95 -3.94
N ALA A 95 -16.74 5.48 -2.80
CA ALA A 95 -15.97 4.67 -1.85
C ALA A 95 -15.48 3.35 -2.47
N PHE A 96 -16.33 2.69 -3.28
CA PHE A 96 -15.96 1.49 -4.02
C PHE A 96 -14.86 1.79 -5.03
N VAL A 97 -15.00 2.84 -5.85
CA VAL A 97 -13.98 3.26 -6.82
C VAL A 97 -12.67 3.57 -6.09
N ILE A 98 -12.68 4.38 -5.03
CA ILE A 98 -11.48 4.73 -4.28
C ILE A 98 -10.82 3.47 -3.67
N ARG A 99 -11.60 2.58 -3.02
CA ARG A 99 -11.05 1.34 -2.42
C ARG A 99 -10.59 0.31 -3.45
N SER A 100 -11.23 0.28 -4.61
CA SER A 100 -10.82 -0.53 -5.76
C SER A 100 -9.64 0.09 -6.50
N SER A 101 -9.44 1.40 -6.39
CA SER A 101 -8.43 2.13 -7.14
C SER A 101 -7.02 1.90 -6.60
N LEU A 102 -6.10 2.02 -7.55
CA LEU A 102 -4.64 1.84 -7.57
C LEU A 102 -3.87 1.81 -6.25
N PHE A 103 -4.19 2.60 -5.21
CA PHE A 103 -3.40 2.70 -3.99
C PHE A 103 -4.19 2.35 -2.73
N GLN A 104 -3.71 1.37 -1.96
CA GLN A 104 -4.28 1.01 -0.66
C GLN A 104 -3.29 1.38 0.46
N PRO A 105 -3.75 2.04 1.55
CA PRO A 105 -2.93 2.27 2.72
C PRO A 105 -2.76 0.99 3.54
N PHE A 106 -1.55 0.77 4.03
CA PHE A 106 -1.19 -0.29 4.97
C PHE A 106 -0.40 0.29 6.14
N SER A 107 -0.50 -0.36 7.29
CA SER A 107 0.35 -0.12 8.46
C SER A 107 1.29 -1.31 8.66
N MET A 108 2.52 -1.07 9.12
CA MET A 108 3.51 -2.10 9.43
C MET A 108 3.43 -2.50 10.91
N PRO A 109 2.90 -3.68 11.24
CA PRO A 109 2.76 -4.14 12.62
C PRO A 109 3.97 -4.96 13.11
N SER A 110 5.02 -5.15 12.29
CA SER A 110 6.18 -5.99 12.65
C SER A 110 7.50 -5.45 12.07
N GLY A 111 8.63 -5.63 12.77
CA GLY A 111 9.97 -5.25 12.30
C GLY A 111 10.65 -6.19 11.29
N SER A 112 9.90 -7.06 10.58
CA SER A 112 10.51 -8.06 9.67
C SER A 112 11.10 -7.49 8.37
N MET A 113 10.80 -6.23 8.09
CA MET A 113 11.28 -5.46 6.94
C MET A 113 12.20 -4.30 7.37
N GLU A 114 12.68 -4.30 8.62
CA GLU A 114 13.71 -3.37 9.08
C GLU A 114 15.01 -3.62 8.29
N PRO A 115 15.72 -2.56 7.87
CA PRO A 115 15.52 -1.15 8.24
C PRO A 115 14.65 -0.36 7.24
N THR A 116 14.21 -0.95 6.12
CA THR A 116 13.44 -0.20 5.11
C THR A 116 12.04 0.17 5.60
N LEU A 117 11.36 -0.74 6.29
CA LEU A 117 10.07 -0.52 6.93
C LEU A 117 10.16 -0.88 8.40
N GLU A 118 9.94 0.12 9.24
CA GLU A 118 10.01 0.01 10.69
C GLU A 118 8.62 -0.05 11.30
N LEU A 119 8.57 -0.42 12.58
CA LEU A 119 7.31 -0.57 13.27
C LEU A 119 6.53 0.76 13.37
N GLY A 120 5.24 0.69 13.06
CA GLY A 120 4.36 1.86 13.05
C GLY A 120 4.41 2.66 11.75
N ASP A 121 5.21 2.24 10.75
CA ASP A 121 5.19 2.85 9.43
C ASP A 121 3.86 2.62 8.73
N TYR A 122 3.33 3.66 8.09
CA TYR A 122 2.22 3.61 7.18
C TYR A 122 2.71 3.90 5.77
N PHE A 123 2.29 3.08 4.82
CA PHE A 123 2.76 3.16 3.44
C PHE A 123 1.64 2.85 2.44
N PHE A 124 1.80 3.36 1.23
CA PHE A 124 0.92 3.08 0.11
C PHE A 124 1.40 1.89 -0.70
N VAL A 125 0.43 1.05 -1.08
CA VAL A 125 0.62 -0.10 -1.94
C VAL A 125 -0.09 0.13 -3.26
N SER A 126 0.67 0.13 -4.34
CA SER A 126 0.17 0.17 -5.71
C SER A 126 -0.31 -1.22 -6.14
N LYS A 127 -1.64 -1.40 -6.17
CA LYS A 127 -2.31 -2.55 -6.81
C LYS A 127 -2.07 -2.55 -8.32
N ALA A 128 -1.99 -1.36 -8.92
CA ALA A 128 -1.75 -1.16 -10.35
C ALA A 128 -0.49 -1.87 -10.85
N ALA A 129 0.56 -1.88 -10.02
CA ALA A 129 1.86 -2.45 -10.38
C ALA A 129 1.74 -3.93 -10.81
N TYR A 130 0.83 -4.69 -10.18
CA TYR A 130 0.60 -6.10 -10.49
C TYR A 130 -0.81 -6.34 -11.03
N GLY A 131 -1.55 -5.28 -11.37
CA GLY A 131 -2.88 -5.37 -11.96
C GLY A 131 -3.95 -5.83 -10.99
N TYR A 132 -5.16 -5.94 -11.53
CA TYR A 132 -6.37 -6.20 -10.77
C TYR A 132 -6.71 -7.69 -10.81
N GLY A 133 -6.89 -8.29 -9.64
CA GLY A 133 -7.33 -9.68 -9.49
C GLY A 133 -8.33 -9.83 -8.34
N ARG A 134 -8.51 -11.07 -7.86
CA ARG A 134 -9.47 -11.41 -6.79
C ARG A 134 -9.36 -10.54 -5.53
N TYR A 135 -8.14 -10.13 -5.17
CA TYR A 135 -7.87 -9.35 -3.96
C TYR A 135 -7.91 -7.83 -4.17
N SER A 136 -8.22 -7.37 -5.39
CA SER A 136 -8.22 -5.93 -5.69
C SER A 136 -9.53 -5.25 -5.32
N ALA A 137 -10.66 -5.97 -5.34
CA ALA A 137 -11.98 -5.45 -4.97
C ALA A 137 -12.47 -5.98 -3.62
N PRO A 138 -13.20 -5.15 -2.84
CA PRO A 138 -13.81 -5.60 -1.60
C PRO A 138 -14.76 -6.77 -1.84
N PHE A 139 -14.75 -7.74 -0.91
CA PHE A 139 -15.57 -8.97 -0.95
C PHE A 139 -15.35 -9.87 -2.18
N GLY A 140 -14.25 -9.69 -2.93
CA GLY A 140 -13.98 -10.52 -4.12
C GLY A 140 -15.05 -10.37 -5.22
N LEU A 141 -15.76 -9.24 -5.26
CA LEU A 141 -16.91 -9.02 -6.14
C LEU A 141 -16.59 -8.96 -7.64
N LEU A 142 -15.30 -8.95 -8.02
CA LEU A 142 -14.89 -8.96 -9.41
C LEU A 142 -14.70 -10.42 -9.87
N PRO A 143 -15.53 -10.92 -10.81
CA PRO A 143 -15.39 -12.28 -11.36
C PRO A 143 -14.25 -12.31 -12.40
N ILE A 144 -13.03 -12.02 -11.96
CA ILE A 144 -11.84 -12.02 -12.82
C ILE A 144 -11.02 -13.26 -12.47
N GLU A 145 -10.92 -14.17 -13.43
CA GLU A 145 -9.96 -15.27 -13.39
C GLU A 145 -8.57 -14.73 -13.73
N GLY A 146 -7.61 -14.82 -12.79
CA GLY A 146 -6.27 -14.30 -12.93
C GLY A 146 -6.14 -12.80 -12.63
N ARG A 147 -5.24 -12.11 -13.35
CA ARG A 147 -4.98 -10.67 -13.18
C ARG A 147 -5.04 -9.94 -14.52
N ILE A 148 -5.75 -8.82 -14.55
CA ILE A 148 -5.83 -7.95 -15.72
C ILE A 148 -4.93 -6.72 -15.56
N TRP A 149 -4.28 -6.33 -16.67
CA TRP A 149 -3.35 -5.19 -16.72
C TRP A 149 -2.22 -5.25 -15.68
N GLY A 150 -1.78 -6.46 -15.33
CA GLY A 150 -0.72 -6.68 -14.36
C GLY A 150 0.67 -6.53 -14.95
N GLY A 151 1.52 -5.74 -14.29
CA GLY A 151 2.94 -5.75 -14.54
C GLY A 151 3.59 -7.03 -14.00
N VAL A 152 4.70 -7.42 -14.61
CA VAL A 152 5.54 -8.52 -14.13
C VAL A 152 6.33 -8.02 -12.90
N PRO A 153 6.21 -8.69 -11.74
CA PRO A 153 7.01 -8.38 -10.56
C PRO A 153 8.50 -8.51 -10.85
N LYS A 154 9.27 -7.55 -10.33
CA LYS A 154 10.70 -7.48 -10.53
C LYS A 154 11.43 -7.92 -9.27
N ARG A 155 12.63 -8.46 -9.45
CA ARG A 155 13.53 -8.73 -8.32
C ARG A 155 13.79 -7.42 -7.57
N GLY A 156 13.79 -7.50 -6.25
CA GLY A 156 13.94 -6.34 -5.37
C GLY A 156 12.65 -5.56 -5.13
N ASP A 157 11.51 -5.88 -5.73
CA ASP A 157 10.25 -5.22 -5.38
C ASP A 157 9.84 -5.56 -3.93
N VAL A 158 9.44 -4.56 -3.14
CA VAL A 158 8.77 -4.78 -1.85
C VAL A 158 7.27 -4.92 -2.11
N VAL A 159 6.69 -6.03 -1.70
CA VAL A 159 5.33 -6.41 -2.06
C VAL A 159 4.51 -6.81 -0.85
N VAL A 160 3.21 -6.50 -0.91
CA VAL A 160 2.21 -7.01 0.02
C VAL A 160 1.54 -8.21 -0.63
N PHE A 161 1.36 -9.30 0.09
CA PHE A 161 0.75 -10.54 -0.42
C PHE A 161 0.08 -11.33 0.69
N ARG A 162 -0.73 -12.32 0.32
CA ARG A 162 -1.36 -13.26 1.25
C ARG A 162 -0.70 -14.62 1.14
N SER A 163 -0.30 -15.21 2.26
CA SER A 163 0.33 -16.54 2.24
C SER A 163 -0.69 -17.61 1.85
N GLN A 164 -0.22 -18.71 1.23
CA GLN A 164 -1.08 -19.86 0.93
C GLN A 164 -1.61 -20.54 2.21
N ASN A 165 -0.80 -20.52 3.28
CA ASN A 165 -1.15 -21.17 4.54
C ASN A 165 -2.18 -20.38 5.37
N ASN A 166 -2.24 -19.07 5.16
CA ASN A 166 -3.17 -18.19 5.86
C ASN A 166 -3.48 -16.96 4.97
N SER A 167 -4.67 -16.96 4.37
CA SER A 167 -5.13 -15.89 3.48
C SER A 167 -5.73 -14.67 4.21
N ASP A 168 -5.88 -14.74 5.52
CA ASP A 168 -6.48 -13.68 6.33
C ASP A 168 -5.43 -12.65 6.80
N ILE A 169 -4.14 -12.97 6.64
CA ILE A 169 -3.02 -12.12 7.04
C ILE A 169 -2.29 -11.62 5.79
N ASP A 170 -2.15 -10.30 5.69
CA ASP A 170 -1.32 -9.64 4.68
C ASP A 170 0.14 -9.59 5.18
N TYR A 171 1.06 -10.13 4.38
CA TYR A 171 2.51 -10.13 4.62
C TYR A 171 3.19 -9.10 3.73
N VAL A 172 4.31 -8.55 4.22
CA VAL A 172 5.16 -7.63 3.45
C VAL A 172 6.55 -8.20 3.39
N LYS A 173 7.05 -8.46 2.18
CA LYS A 173 8.41 -8.98 1.93
C LYS A 173 8.99 -8.42 0.64
N ARG A 174 10.28 -8.64 0.43
CA ARG A 174 10.96 -8.32 -0.83
C ARG A 174 11.02 -9.54 -1.73
N ILE A 175 10.73 -9.36 -3.02
CA ILE A 175 10.90 -10.40 -4.03
C ILE A 175 12.38 -10.62 -4.29
N ILE A 176 12.87 -11.80 -3.98
CA ILE A 176 14.26 -12.19 -4.19
C ILE A 176 14.41 -13.21 -5.30
N GLY A 177 13.53 -14.20 -5.40
CA GLY A 177 13.56 -15.20 -6.48
C GLY A 177 12.41 -15.01 -7.45
N LEU A 178 12.72 -15.04 -8.74
CA LEU A 178 11.77 -15.02 -9.84
C LEU A 178 11.50 -16.45 -10.33
N PRO A 179 10.40 -16.68 -11.09
CA PRO A 179 10.11 -18.00 -11.65
C PRO A 179 11.32 -18.62 -12.36
N GLY A 180 11.69 -19.85 -11.95
CA GLY A 180 12.83 -20.59 -12.51
C GLY A 180 14.17 -20.39 -11.80
N ASP A 181 14.29 -19.43 -10.88
CA ASP A 181 15.53 -19.22 -10.13
C ASP A 181 15.81 -20.34 -9.12
N ARG A 182 17.09 -20.56 -8.83
CA ARG A 182 17.57 -21.34 -7.70
C ARG A 182 18.05 -20.40 -6.60
N ILE A 183 17.44 -20.46 -5.42
CA ILE A 183 17.76 -19.60 -4.28
C ILE A 183 18.30 -20.44 -3.14
N GLN A 184 19.38 -19.99 -2.52
CA GLN A 184 19.96 -20.65 -1.35
C GLN A 184 20.61 -19.63 -0.42
N MET A 185 20.52 -19.84 0.89
CA MET A 185 21.36 -19.17 1.88
C MET A 185 22.51 -20.09 2.28
N ILE A 186 23.74 -19.59 2.28
CA ILE A 186 24.94 -20.33 2.70
C ILE A 186 25.72 -19.42 3.65
N GLY A 187 25.78 -19.78 4.94
CA GLY A 187 26.46 -18.98 5.96
C GLY A 187 25.97 -17.52 6.03
N GLY A 188 24.67 -17.28 5.88
CA GLY A 188 24.06 -15.94 5.90
C GLY A 188 24.16 -15.19 4.57
N LEU A 189 24.88 -15.72 3.58
CA LEU A 189 25.01 -15.13 2.26
C LEU A 189 23.94 -15.66 1.30
N LEU A 190 23.27 -14.75 0.59
CA LEU A 190 22.30 -15.10 -0.44
C LEU A 190 23.01 -15.55 -1.73
N HIS A 191 22.62 -16.71 -2.26
CA HIS A 191 23.02 -17.20 -3.57
C HIS A 191 21.81 -17.28 -4.50
N ILE A 192 21.95 -16.74 -5.71
CA ILE A 192 20.96 -16.78 -6.78
C ILE A 192 21.58 -17.49 -7.98
N ASN A 193 20.97 -18.60 -8.40
CA ASN A 193 21.46 -19.46 -9.49
C ASN A 193 22.93 -19.91 -9.26
N GLY A 194 23.27 -20.21 -7.99
CA GLY A 194 24.61 -20.60 -7.56
C GLY A 194 25.60 -19.43 -7.37
N ILE A 195 25.25 -18.22 -7.79
CA ILE A 195 26.11 -17.04 -7.72
C ILE A 195 25.83 -16.29 -6.41
N ALA A 196 26.88 -16.07 -5.60
CA ALA A 196 26.79 -15.28 -4.39
C ALA A 196 26.42 -13.82 -4.71
N VAL A 197 25.40 -13.31 -4.03
CA VAL A 197 24.97 -11.91 -4.11
C VAL A 197 25.95 -11.05 -3.32
N LYS A 198 26.27 -9.86 -3.85
CA LYS A 198 27.23 -8.97 -3.18
C LYS A 198 26.63 -8.46 -1.87
N LEU A 199 27.37 -8.66 -0.78
CA LEU A 199 27.01 -8.22 0.57
C LEU A 199 28.16 -7.41 1.17
N GLU A 200 27.88 -6.18 1.59
CA GLU A 200 28.86 -5.26 2.18
C GLU A 200 28.43 -4.88 3.59
N ASN A 201 29.31 -5.02 4.58
CA ASN A 201 29.03 -4.50 5.92
C ASN A 201 29.16 -2.96 5.89
N ILE A 202 28.10 -2.25 6.29
CA ILE A 202 28.02 -0.79 6.25
C ILE A 202 27.87 -0.16 7.64
N GLY A 203 27.83 -0.97 8.71
CA GLY A 203 27.82 -0.47 10.09
C GLY A 203 26.98 -1.32 11.03
N GLU A 204 26.50 -0.68 12.08
CA GLU A 204 25.59 -1.26 13.07
C GLU A 204 24.21 -0.61 12.94
N TYR A 205 23.16 -1.36 13.26
CA TYR A 205 21.79 -0.90 13.32
C TYR A 205 21.20 -1.15 14.71
N SER A 206 20.42 -0.20 15.19
CA SER A 206 19.60 -0.34 16.39
C SER A 206 18.29 0.42 16.20
N SER A 207 17.23 -0.14 16.76
CA SER A 207 15.87 0.40 16.76
C SER A 207 15.21 0.13 18.12
N GLU A 208 13.96 0.55 18.30
CA GLU A 208 13.20 0.21 19.52
C GLU A 208 13.00 -1.31 19.68
N GLU A 209 12.90 -2.07 18.58
CA GLU A 209 12.72 -3.53 18.61
C GLU A 209 14.04 -4.29 18.52
N VAL A 210 15.07 -3.70 17.90
CA VAL A 210 16.37 -4.33 17.65
C VAL A 210 17.45 -3.63 18.47
N GLN A 211 17.93 -4.29 19.54
CA GLN A 211 18.98 -3.71 20.39
C GLN A 211 20.29 -3.47 19.64
N SER A 212 20.73 -4.45 18.84
CA SER A 212 21.94 -4.38 18.03
C SER A 212 21.85 -5.41 16.90
N ALA A 213 22.20 -4.99 15.69
CA ALA A 213 22.33 -5.84 14.51
C ALA A 213 23.43 -5.30 13.59
N LYS A 214 24.03 -6.18 12.77
CA LYS A 214 24.92 -5.79 11.68
C LYS A 214 24.08 -5.18 10.57
N LEU A 215 24.39 -3.95 10.18
CA LEU A 215 23.78 -3.31 9.02
C LEU A 215 24.60 -3.64 7.78
N GLN A 216 23.96 -4.27 6.80
CA GLN A 216 24.62 -4.70 5.58
C GLN A 216 23.89 -4.18 4.35
N ARG A 217 24.63 -3.97 3.27
CA ARG A 217 24.11 -3.61 1.95
C ARG A 217 24.18 -4.83 1.05
N GLU A 218 23.02 -5.31 0.63
CA GLU A 218 22.92 -6.38 -0.35
C GLU A 218 22.66 -5.78 -1.74
N THR A 219 23.37 -6.25 -2.76
CA THR A 219 23.22 -5.79 -4.15
C THR A 219 22.89 -6.93 -5.07
N LEU A 220 21.66 -6.93 -5.58
CA LEU A 220 21.13 -7.93 -6.50
C LEU A 220 21.83 -7.89 -7.87
N PRO A 221 21.79 -8.99 -8.65
CA PRO A 221 22.41 -9.06 -9.99
C PRO A 221 21.99 -7.93 -10.94
N GLU A 222 20.78 -7.41 -10.80
CA GLU A 222 20.23 -6.31 -11.60
C GLU A 222 20.74 -4.92 -11.16
N GLY A 223 21.66 -4.85 -10.19
CA GLY A 223 22.25 -3.62 -9.67
C GLY A 223 21.39 -2.91 -8.62
N ILE A 224 20.31 -3.54 -8.15
CA ILE A 224 19.45 -3.00 -7.09
C ILE A 224 20.11 -3.27 -5.75
N SER A 225 20.44 -2.21 -5.01
CA SER A 225 20.98 -2.31 -3.64
C SER A 225 19.93 -1.90 -2.61
N TYR A 226 19.89 -2.61 -1.49
CA TYR A 226 19.09 -2.27 -0.30
C TYR A 226 19.82 -2.71 0.98
N SER A 227 19.34 -2.19 2.10
CA SER A 227 19.88 -2.53 3.41
C SER A 227 19.17 -3.77 3.97
N VAL A 228 19.94 -4.61 4.66
CA VAL A 228 19.46 -5.76 5.45
C VAL A 228 20.13 -5.70 6.80
N ILE A 229 19.48 -6.31 7.80
CA ILE A 229 20.06 -6.48 9.12
C ILE A 229 20.19 -7.95 9.48
N ASP A 230 21.28 -8.26 10.16
CA ASP A 230 21.66 -9.58 10.64
C ASP A 230 21.96 -9.47 12.14
N LEU A 231 21.22 -10.20 12.98
CA LEU A 231 21.27 -10.07 14.43
C LEU A 231 22.27 -11.06 15.05
N SER A 232 22.55 -12.18 14.39
CA SER A 232 23.31 -13.26 14.98
C SER A 232 24.07 -14.07 13.93
N ASP A 233 25.35 -14.32 14.21
CA ASP A 233 26.14 -15.24 13.40
C ASP A 233 25.62 -16.69 13.59
N ASN A 234 25.10 -17.29 12.51
CA ASN A 234 24.49 -18.63 12.45
C ASN A 234 23.04 -18.73 12.93
N SER A 235 22.18 -17.83 12.48
CA SER A 235 20.75 -17.95 12.65
C SER A 235 20.18 -19.16 11.88
N VAL A 236 18.96 -19.59 12.25
CA VAL A 236 18.29 -20.73 11.58
C VAL A 236 18.09 -20.47 10.08
N GLY A 237 18.04 -19.20 9.66
CA GLY A 237 17.85 -18.80 8.26
C GLY A 237 19.14 -18.68 7.44
N ASP A 238 20.32 -18.88 8.05
CA ASP A 238 21.61 -18.64 7.41
C ASP A 238 22.07 -19.75 6.48
N ASN A 239 21.58 -20.98 6.71
CA ASN A 239 21.91 -22.13 5.90
C ASN A 239 20.61 -22.83 5.49
N THR A 240 20.32 -22.82 4.19
CA THR A 240 19.14 -23.47 3.65
C THR A 240 19.50 -24.53 2.63
N ARG A 241 18.55 -25.42 2.36
CA ARG A 241 18.55 -26.17 1.10
C ARG A 241 18.43 -25.19 -0.08
N GLU A 242 18.78 -25.66 -1.26
CA GLU A 242 18.45 -24.96 -2.49
C GLU A 242 16.93 -25.03 -2.75
N PHE A 243 16.35 -23.90 -3.14
CA PHE A 243 14.95 -23.77 -3.54
C PHE A 243 14.89 -23.45 -5.04
N LEU A 244 14.23 -24.29 -5.81
CA LEU A 244 13.83 -23.95 -7.17
C LEU A 244 12.49 -23.22 -7.12
N VAL A 245 12.43 -22.01 -7.65
CA VAL A 245 11.20 -21.19 -7.68
C VAL A 245 10.28 -21.70 -8.78
N PRO A 246 9.05 -22.16 -8.46
CA PRO A 246 8.11 -22.67 -9.46
C PRO A 246 7.68 -21.60 -10.48
N ALA A 247 7.18 -22.05 -11.63
CA ALA A 247 6.60 -21.16 -12.62
C ALA A 247 5.41 -20.39 -12.03
N GLY A 248 5.38 -19.07 -12.21
CA GLY A 248 4.30 -18.21 -11.70
C GLY A 248 4.36 -17.91 -10.20
N GLU A 249 5.42 -18.33 -9.50
CA GLU A 249 5.64 -18.05 -8.09
C GLU A 249 6.91 -17.23 -7.83
N TYR A 250 7.03 -16.68 -6.63
CA TYR A 250 8.12 -15.82 -6.21
C TYR A 250 8.68 -16.26 -4.86
N PHE A 251 10.00 -16.15 -4.70
CA PHE A 251 10.67 -16.37 -3.42
C PHE A 251 10.85 -15.04 -2.70
N MET A 252 10.34 -14.96 -1.47
CA MET A 252 10.26 -13.75 -0.68
C MET A 252 11.26 -13.80 0.47
N LEU A 253 11.96 -12.71 0.75
CA LEU A 253 12.77 -12.53 1.96
C LEU A 253 12.39 -11.26 2.71
N GLY A 254 12.51 -11.32 4.04
CA GLY A 254 12.58 -10.13 4.87
C GLY A 254 13.98 -9.51 4.85
N GLU A 255 14.04 -8.23 5.16
CA GLU A 255 15.31 -7.49 5.29
C GLU A 255 15.90 -7.64 6.68
N ASN A 256 15.06 -7.88 7.68
CA ASN A 256 15.48 -8.38 8.97
C ASN A 256 15.68 -9.89 8.85
N ARG A 257 16.92 -10.30 8.55
CA ARG A 257 17.24 -11.67 8.11
C ARG A 257 16.97 -12.71 9.18
N ASP A 258 17.07 -12.34 10.45
CA ASP A 258 16.88 -13.27 11.56
C ASP A 258 15.47 -13.22 12.15
N ASN A 259 14.78 -12.09 12.06
CA ASN A 259 13.41 -11.92 12.54
C ASN A 259 12.38 -11.82 11.39
N SER A 260 12.47 -12.73 10.44
CA SER A 260 11.54 -12.79 9.31
C SER A 260 11.05 -14.21 9.03
N ASN A 261 9.76 -14.46 9.24
CA ASN A 261 9.08 -15.64 8.71
C ASN A 261 8.76 -15.42 7.23
N ASP A 262 9.63 -15.90 6.36
CA ASP A 262 9.58 -15.74 4.90
C ASP A 262 9.78 -17.08 4.16
N SER A 263 10.07 -17.04 2.84
CA SER A 263 10.10 -18.25 2.00
C SER A 263 11.17 -19.28 2.39
N ARG A 264 12.12 -18.94 3.26
CA ARG A 264 13.09 -19.90 3.82
C ARG A 264 12.43 -20.94 4.73
N PHE A 265 11.28 -20.60 5.31
CA PHE A 265 10.60 -21.39 6.34
C PHE A 265 9.29 -21.98 5.81
N GLN A 266 8.25 -22.03 6.66
CA GLN A 266 6.97 -22.66 6.37
C GLN A 266 6.15 -21.91 5.31
N MET A 267 6.48 -20.63 5.03
CA MET A 267 5.77 -19.82 4.04
C MET A 267 5.89 -20.39 2.61
N GLY A 268 7.05 -20.93 2.26
CA GLY A 268 7.35 -21.36 0.90
C GLY A 268 7.29 -20.22 -0.13
N THR A 269 7.19 -20.58 -1.40
CA THR A 269 7.05 -19.63 -2.52
C THR A 269 5.61 -19.13 -2.65
N VAL A 270 5.48 -17.93 -3.24
CA VAL A 270 4.22 -17.18 -3.27
C VAL A 270 3.73 -17.03 -4.72
N PRO A 271 2.52 -17.52 -5.06
CA PRO A 271 1.94 -17.36 -6.39
C PRO A 271 1.67 -15.91 -6.77
N TYR A 272 1.78 -15.58 -8.05
CA TYR A 272 1.49 -14.25 -8.59
C TYR A 272 0.08 -13.74 -8.24
N GLU A 273 -0.89 -14.65 -8.18
CA GLU A 273 -2.29 -14.35 -7.81
C GLU A 273 -2.45 -13.93 -6.34
N ASN A 274 -1.49 -14.25 -5.48
CA ASN A 274 -1.51 -13.90 -4.07
C ASN A 274 -0.94 -12.52 -3.77
N LEU A 275 -0.31 -11.86 -4.76
CA LEU A 275 0.20 -10.51 -4.58
C LEU A 275 -0.97 -9.52 -4.44
N VAL A 276 -0.93 -8.65 -3.44
CA VAL A 276 -1.91 -7.55 -3.30
C VAL A 276 -1.44 -6.34 -4.11
N GLY A 277 -0.16 -5.99 -4.00
CA GLY A 277 0.44 -4.88 -4.75
C GLY A 277 1.87 -4.57 -4.33
N LYS A 278 2.48 -3.59 -5.00
CA LYS A 278 3.84 -3.11 -4.72
C LYS A 278 3.82 -1.98 -3.69
N ALA A 279 4.61 -2.07 -2.62
CA ALA A 279 4.81 -0.95 -1.71
C ALA A 279 5.61 0.15 -2.43
N VAL A 280 5.11 1.40 -2.42
CA VAL A 280 5.68 2.50 -3.22
C VAL A 280 6.16 3.68 -2.41
N ARG A 281 5.47 4.02 -1.31
CA ARG A 281 5.77 5.25 -0.58
C ARG A 281 5.33 5.19 0.87
N LEU A 282 6.21 5.55 1.80
CA LEU A 282 5.85 5.80 3.19
C LEU A 282 5.23 7.17 3.33
N TYR A 283 4.24 7.26 4.19
CA TYR A 283 3.53 8.51 4.43
C TYR A 283 3.27 8.82 5.89
N TRP A 284 3.67 8.00 6.86
CA TRP A 284 3.59 8.34 8.28
C TRP A 284 4.30 7.26 9.10
N ASN A 285 4.73 7.59 10.31
CA ASN A 285 5.09 6.62 11.34
C ASN A 285 4.35 6.99 12.63
N SER A 286 3.53 6.07 13.17
CA SER A 286 2.72 6.35 14.36
C SER A 286 3.51 6.43 15.67
N ARG A 287 4.78 6.02 15.67
CA ARG A 287 5.69 6.13 16.82
C ARG A 287 6.56 7.39 16.79
N GLY A 288 6.41 8.23 15.75
CA GLY A 288 7.18 9.46 15.62
C GLY A 288 8.62 9.25 15.15
N ILE A 289 8.96 8.06 14.63
CA ILE A 289 10.27 7.79 14.03
C ILE A 289 10.40 8.57 12.72
N ASP A 290 11.57 9.16 12.47
CA ASP A 290 11.84 9.83 11.20
C ASP A 290 11.95 8.81 10.05
N TYR A 291 11.13 9.01 9.02
CA TYR A 291 11.07 8.17 7.81
C TYR A 291 11.42 8.97 6.55
N SER A 292 11.90 10.22 6.68
CA SER A 292 12.16 11.13 5.55
C SER A 292 13.14 10.55 4.52
N SER A 293 14.20 9.87 4.99
CA SER A 293 15.20 9.19 4.16
C SER A 293 14.69 7.90 3.50
N ARG A 294 13.61 7.31 4.04
CA ARG A 294 13.03 6.04 3.58
C ARG A 294 11.76 6.23 2.74
N GLN A 295 11.35 7.47 2.48
CA GLN A 295 10.02 7.77 1.96
C GLN A 295 9.67 7.04 0.65
N THR A 296 10.63 6.86 -0.26
CA THR A 296 10.40 6.18 -1.55
C THR A 296 10.86 4.73 -1.51
N LEU A 297 9.92 3.80 -1.65
CA LEU A 297 10.20 2.37 -1.65
C LEU A 297 10.50 1.88 -3.08
N GLY A 298 11.71 1.39 -3.30
CA GLY A 298 12.14 0.81 -4.58
C GLY A 298 12.90 1.75 -5.51
N SER A 299 13.23 2.97 -5.07
CA SER A 299 14.30 3.75 -5.70
C SER A 299 15.66 3.19 -5.25
N PRO A 300 16.66 3.07 -6.14
CA PRO A 300 18.02 2.73 -5.73
C PRO A 300 18.47 3.70 -4.63
N VAL A 301 19.02 3.18 -3.53
CA VAL A 301 19.66 4.03 -2.52
C VAL A 301 20.75 4.84 -3.24
N SER A 302 20.59 6.16 -3.32
CA SER A 302 21.61 7.00 -3.94
C SER A 302 22.90 6.88 -3.13
N LYS A 303 24.02 6.72 -3.86
CA LYS A 303 25.38 6.59 -3.33
C LYS A 303 25.70 7.63 -2.26
#